data_AF-H9UH32-F1
#
_entry.id   AF-H9UH32-F1
#
_cell.length_a   1.000
_cell.length_b   1.000
_cell.length_c   1.000
_cell.angle_alpha   90.00
_cell.angle_beta   90.00
_cell.angle_gamma   90.00
#
_symmetry.space_group_name_H-M   'P 1'
#
loop_
_entity.id
_entity.type
_entity.pdbx_description
1 polymer ?
#
loop_
_entity_poly.entity_id
_entity_poly.type
_entity_poly.pdbx_seq_one_letter_code
_entity_poly.pdbx_strand_id
1 'polypeptide(L)'
;MRGYHFTSTADSGYTFTMKRFAIIDAIHDGVARLELADGGWTELPLQRLPAGCREGDVLATVETVVKADAQTGPDWIPELVVDREATAAAARRIRAKLNRLREER
;
A
#
# COMPACT_ATOMS: atom_id res chain seq x y z
N MET A 1 -1.93 -14.60 11.63
CA MET A 1 -1.11 -15.45 10.74
C MET A 1 -0.77 -14.62 9.51
N ARG A 2 0.46 -14.12 9.38
CA ARG A 2 0.88 -13.28 8.23
C ARG A 2 1.46 -14.20 7.15
N GLY A 3 0.83 -14.26 5.98
CA GLY A 3 1.31 -15.03 4.83
C GLY A 3 2.39 -14.24 4.10
N TYR A 4 3.66 -14.53 4.39
CA TYR A 4 4.78 -14.05 3.61
C TYR A 4 5.11 -15.11 2.55
N HIS A 5 5.10 -14.75 1.27
CA HIS A 5 5.64 -15.62 0.23
C HIS A 5 7.15 -15.43 0.20
N PHE A 6 7.86 -16.43 0.71
CA PHE A 6 9.31 -16.49 0.74
C PHE A 6 9.80 -17.41 -0.37
N THR A 7 10.61 -16.88 -1.27
CA THR A 7 11.41 -17.67 -2.21
C THR A 7 12.87 -17.55 -1.80
N SER A 8 13.34 -18.43 -0.90
CA SER A 8 14.77 -18.64 -0.70
C SER A 8 15.34 -19.26 -1.94
N THR A 9 16.36 -18.64 -2.53
CA THR A 9 17.34 -19.38 -3.31
C THR A 9 18.60 -19.42 -2.45
N ALA A 10 19.05 -20.63 -2.13
CA ALA A 10 20.19 -20.84 -1.26
C ALA A 10 21.48 -20.30 -1.92
N ASP A 11 22.40 -19.86 -1.06
CA ASP A 11 23.69 -19.22 -1.29
C ASP A 11 23.70 -17.71 -1.63
N SER A 12 24.00 -16.92 -0.59
CA SER A 12 24.63 -15.58 -0.62
C SER A 12 23.81 -14.36 -1.07
N GLY A 13 22.49 -14.39 -0.98
CA GLY A 13 21.69 -13.16 -1.04
C GLY A 13 20.20 -13.47 -1.02
N TYR A 14 19.46 -12.91 -0.06
CA TYR A 14 18.01 -12.94 -0.15
C TYR A 14 17.55 -11.65 -0.84
N THR A 15 16.73 -11.82 -1.86
CA THR A 15 15.87 -10.74 -2.36
C THR A 15 14.47 -11.10 -1.95
N PHE A 16 13.81 -10.24 -1.17
CA PHE A 16 12.38 -10.40 -0.92
C PHE A 16 11.62 -9.22 -1.49
N THR A 17 10.47 -9.52 -2.10
CA THR A 17 9.51 -8.52 -2.54
C THR A 17 8.35 -8.52 -1.56
N MET A 18 8.23 -7.46 -0.76
CA MET A 18 7.08 -7.23 0.11
C MET A 18 6.10 -6.30 -0.60
N LYS A 19 4.89 -6.81 -0.89
CA LYS A 19 3.78 -5.97 -1.32
C LYS A 19 3.03 -5.51 -0.07
N ARG A 20 3.07 -4.21 0.25
CA ARG A 20 2.20 -3.61 1.27
C ARG A 20 1.14 -2.77 0.58
N PHE A 21 -0.04 -2.70 1.20
CA PHE A 21 -1.15 -1.91 0.71
C PHE A 21 -1.47 -0.82 1.72
N ALA A 22 -1.76 0.36 1.21
CA ALA A 22 -2.25 1.49 1.98
C ALA A 22 -3.42 2.15 1.24
N ILE A 23 -4.33 2.78 1.96
CA ILE A 23 -5.47 3.51 1.39
C ILE A 23 -5.23 4.99 1.63
N ILE A 24 -5.47 5.83 0.62
CA ILE A 24 -5.49 7.28 0.83
C ILE A 24 -6.77 7.62 1.61
N ASP A 25 -6.65 7.85 2.92
CA ASP A 25 -7.77 8.17 3.79
C ASP A 25 -8.23 9.63 3.58
N ALA A 26 -7.27 10.55 3.56
CA ALA A 26 -7.54 11.98 3.37
C ALA A 26 -6.37 12.69 2.65
N ILE A 27 -6.65 13.77 1.93
CA ILE A 27 -5.65 14.69 1.36
C ILE A 27 -5.95 16.11 1.84
N HIS A 28 -5.03 16.71 2.59
CA HIS A 28 -5.14 18.09 3.05
C HIS A 28 -3.77 18.79 2.99
N ASP A 29 -3.76 20.08 2.66
CA ASP A 29 -2.57 20.94 2.68
C ASP A 29 -1.33 20.37 1.95
N GLY A 30 -1.55 19.62 0.87
CA GLY A 30 -0.47 18.99 0.10
C GLY A 30 0.15 17.76 0.75
N VAL A 31 -0.51 17.18 1.77
CA VAL A 31 -0.16 15.94 2.44
C VAL A 31 -1.32 14.95 2.29
N ALA A 32 -0.98 13.70 2.03
CA ALA A 32 -1.90 12.58 2.02
C ALA A 32 -1.71 11.73 3.27
N ARG A 33 -2.80 11.53 4.01
CA ARG A 33 -2.88 10.57 5.09
C ARG A 33 -3.21 9.20 4.52
N LEU A 34 -2.36 8.22 4.81
CA LEU A 34 -2.51 6.85 4.35
C LEU A 34 -2.87 5.94 5.52
N GLU A 35 -3.95 5.18 5.41
CA GLU A 35 -4.28 4.09 6.32
C GLU A 35 -3.58 2.80 5.85
N LEU A 36 -2.89 2.14 6.77
CA LEU A 36 -2.19 0.88 6.54
C LEU A 36 -3.10 -0.31 6.87
N ALA A 37 -2.80 -1.48 6.31
CA ALA A 37 -3.59 -2.69 6.52
C ALA A 37 -3.68 -3.18 7.99
N ASP A 38 -2.80 -2.69 8.87
CA ASP A 38 -2.84 -2.98 10.32
C ASP A 38 -3.63 -1.95 11.13
N GLY A 39 -4.29 -0.99 10.46
CA GLY A 39 -5.01 0.12 11.09
C GLY A 39 -4.10 1.25 11.56
N GLY A 40 -2.78 1.15 11.36
CA GLY A 40 -1.87 2.28 11.50
C GLY A 40 -2.09 3.31 10.40
N TRP A 41 -1.50 4.49 10.57
CA TRP A 41 -1.50 5.51 9.52
C TRP A 41 -0.12 6.13 9.36
N THR A 42 0.13 6.67 8.17
CA THR A 42 1.33 7.45 7.84
C THR A 42 0.96 8.63 6.96
N GLU A 43 1.85 9.61 6.85
CA GLU A 43 1.65 10.80 6.04
C GLU A 43 2.72 10.88 4.96
N LEU A 44 2.30 11.21 3.74
CA LEU A 44 3.20 11.44 2.61
C LEU A 44 2.88 12.78 1.95
N PRO A 45 3.90 13.58 1.60
CA PRO A 45 3.70 14.72 0.71
C PRO A 45 3.04 14.26 -0.59
N LEU A 46 2.05 15.01 -1.07
CA LEU A 46 1.30 14.70 -2.30
C LEU A 46 2.21 14.54 -3.52
N GLN A 47 3.36 15.23 -3.53
CA GLN A 47 4.40 15.13 -4.56
C GLN A 47 5.02 13.73 -4.67
N ARG A 48 4.95 12.93 -3.62
CA ARG A 48 5.42 11.54 -3.60
C ARG A 48 4.36 10.54 -4.02
N LEU A 49 3.10 10.98 -4.14
CA LEU A 49 2.04 10.11 -4.64
C LEU A 49 2.11 10.02 -6.17
N PRO A 50 1.72 8.87 -6.73
CA PRO A 50 1.51 8.76 -8.17
C PRO A 50 0.55 9.84 -8.70
N ALA A 51 0.79 10.30 -9.92
CA ALA A 51 -0.05 11.31 -10.53
C ALA A 51 -1.51 10.83 -10.64
N GLY A 52 -2.44 11.72 -10.27
CA GLY A 52 -3.88 11.43 -10.36
C GLY A 52 -4.46 10.55 -9.25
N CYS A 53 -3.71 10.31 -8.17
CA CYS A 53 -4.22 9.72 -6.94
C CYS A 53 -5.31 10.59 -6.29
N ARG A 54 -6.30 9.94 -5.65
CA ARG A 54 -7.40 10.59 -4.92
C ARG A 54 -7.68 9.85 -3.62
N GLU A 55 -8.40 10.50 -2.71
CA GLU A 55 -8.94 9.85 -1.52
C GLU A 55 -9.74 8.58 -1.90
N GLY A 56 -9.52 7.51 -1.14
CA GLY A 56 -10.04 6.17 -1.39
C GLY A 56 -9.23 5.31 -2.36
N ASP A 57 -8.22 5.85 -3.06
CA ASP A 57 -7.33 5.02 -3.89
C ASP A 57 -6.48 4.10 -3.01
N VAL A 58 -6.29 2.85 -3.48
CA VAL A 58 -5.41 1.87 -2.85
C VAL A 58 -4.03 1.96 -3.49
N LEU A 59 -3.03 2.27 -2.69
CA LEU A 59 -1.63 2.24 -3.05
C LEU A 59 -1.05 0.86 -2.73
N ALA A 60 -0.29 0.32 -3.66
CA ALA A 60 0.61 -0.79 -3.43
C ALA A 60 2.05 -0.25 -3.40
N THR A 61 2.77 -0.50 -2.31
CA THR A 61 4.23 -0.39 -2.32
C THR A 61 4.80 -1.75 -2.71
N VAL A 62 5.66 -1.75 -3.72
CA VAL A 62 6.50 -2.91 -4.03
C VAL A 62 7.85 -2.66 -3.37
N GLU A 63 8.06 -3.27 -2.21
CA GLU A 63 9.35 -3.21 -1.52
C GLU A 63 10.22 -4.36 -2.02
N THR A 64 11.17 -4.09 -2.91
CA THR A 64 12.24 -5.04 -3.21
C THR A 64 13.43 -4.74 -2.31
N VAL A 65 13.63 -5.55 -1.27
CA VAL A 65 14.79 -5.42 -0.40
C VAL A 65 15.93 -6.24 -1.00
N VAL A 66 16.91 -5.54 -1.56
CA VAL A 66 18.21 -6.09 -1.94
C VAL A 66 19.19 -5.74 -0.81
N LYS A 67 19.87 -6.72 -0.24
CA LYS A 67 20.87 -6.47 0.80
C LYS A 67 22.02 -5.63 0.23
N ALA A 68 22.12 -4.36 0.63
CA ALA A 68 23.39 -3.65 0.63
C ALA A 68 24.20 -4.13 1.84
N ASP A 69 25.52 -4.18 1.72
CA ASP A 69 26.42 -4.49 2.82
C ASP A 69 26.15 -3.63 4.08
N ALA A 70 26.62 -4.10 5.22
CA ALA A 70 26.25 -3.59 6.55
C ALA A 70 26.62 -2.10 6.80
N GLN A 71 27.25 -1.43 5.84
CA GLN A 71 27.73 -0.05 5.98
C GLN A 71 26.72 1.03 5.54
N THR A 72 25.81 0.76 4.60
CA THR A 72 25.09 1.87 3.94
C THR A 72 23.74 2.23 4.55
N GLY A 73 23.13 1.34 5.34
CA GLY A 73 21.71 1.46 5.69
C GLY A 73 20.82 1.40 4.43
N PRO A 74 19.56 0.96 4.53
CA PRO A 74 18.69 1.02 3.36
C PRO A 74 18.36 2.49 3.09
N ASP A 75 18.80 3.03 1.95
CA ASP A 75 18.23 4.25 1.38
C ASP A 75 16.94 3.83 0.68
N TRP A 76 15.82 3.89 1.40
CA TRP A 76 14.55 3.34 0.94
C TRP A 76 13.68 4.44 0.34
N ILE A 77 13.41 4.34 -0.96
CA ILE A 77 12.29 5.05 -1.58
C ILE A 77 11.42 3.96 -2.23
N PRO A 78 10.33 3.52 -1.58
CA PRO A 78 9.46 2.52 -2.18
C PRO A 78 8.78 3.10 -3.42
N GLU A 79 8.74 2.34 -4.50
CA GLU A 79 7.91 2.69 -5.65
C GLU A 79 6.44 2.50 -5.26
N LEU A 80 5.70 3.61 -5.27
CA LEU A 80 4.27 3.63 -5.01
C LEU A 80 3.54 3.46 -6.34
N VAL A 81 2.66 2.47 -6.42
CA VAL A 81 1.81 2.23 -7.58
C VAL A 81 0.36 2.21 -7.13
N VAL A 82 -0.54 2.81 -7.91
CA VAL A 82 -1.97 2.70 -7.63
C VAL A 82 -2.49 1.34 -8.09
N ASP A 83 -2.99 0.54 -7.15
CA ASP A 83 -3.64 -0.72 -7.46
C ASP A 83 -5.11 -0.46 -7.81
N ARG A 84 -5.35 -0.15 -9.09
CA ARG A 84 -6.69 0.19 -9.62
C ARG A 84 -7.68 -0.95 -9.47
N GLU A 85 -7.22 -2.20 -9.54
CA GLU A 85 -8.07 -3.37 -9.34
C GLU A 85 -8.53 -3.48 -7.88
N ALA A 86 -7.59 -3.38 -6.94
CA ALA A 86 -7.89 -3.39 -5.51
C ALA A 86 -8.82 -2.23 -5.14
N THR A 87 -8.58 -1.04 -5.70
CA THR A 87 -9.44 0.14 -5.54
C THR A 87 -10.87 -0.14 -6.01
N ALA A 88 -11.04 -0.65 -7.22
CA ALA A 88 -12.36 -0.97 -7.76
C ALA A 88 -13.07 -2.08 -6.95
N ALA A 89 -12.32 -3.07 -6.46
CA ALA A 89 -12.86 -4.13 -5.61
C ALA A 89 -13.35 -3.59 -4.26
N ALA A 90 -12.59 -2.70 -3.63
CA ALA A 90 -12.99 -2.05 -2.38
C ALA A 90 -14.28 -1.24 -2.57
N ALA A 91 -14.35 -0.40 -3.61
CA ALA A 91 -15.53 0.40 -3.93
C ALA A 91 -16.79 -0.48 -4.16
N ARG A 92 -16.65 -1.60 -4.88
CA ARG A 92 -17.76 -2.55 -5.08
C ARG A 92 -18.27 -3.14 -3.77
N ARG A 93 -17.38 -3.54 -2.86
CA ARG A 93 -17.77 -4.11 -1.54
C ARG A 93 -18.51 -3.09 -0.68
N ILE A 94 -18.03 -1.85 -0.63
CA ILE A 94 -18.68 -0.77 0.13
C ILE A 94 -20.08 -0.54 -0.43
N ARG A 95 -20.22 -0.44 -1.76
CA ARG A 95 -21.52 -0.25 -2.41
C ARG A 95 -22.49 -1.40 -2.13
N ALA A 96 -22.01 -2.65 -2.20
CA ALA A 96 -22.82 -3.82 -1.86
C ALA A 96 -23.29 -3.79 -0.39
N LYS A 97 -22.41 -3.42 0.54
CA LYS A 97 -22.76 -3.30 1.97
C LYS A 97 -23.78 -2.19 2.22
N LEU A 98 -23.62 -1.03 1.57
CA LEU A 98 -24.56 0.08 1.69
C LEU A 98 -25.95 -0.26 1.11
N ASN A 99 -26.01 -0.98 -0.02
CA ASN A 99 -27.26 -1.43 -0.59
C ASN A 99 -27.98 -2.40 0.37
N ARG A 100 -27.26 -3.37 0.92
CA ARG A 100 -27.83 -4.31 1.90
C ARG A 100 -28.39 -3.61 3.13
N LEU A 101 -27.67 -2.63 3.70
CA LEU A 101 -28.14 -1.85 4.85
C LEU A 101 -29.38 -0.98 4.53
N ARG A 102 -29.60 -0.63 3.26
CA ARG A 102 -30.80 0.11 2.81
C ARG A 102 -31.99 -0.81 2.57
N GLU A 103 -31.74 -2.05 2.16
CA GLU A 103 -32.77 -3.08 1.96
C GLU A 103 -33.28 -3.68 3.28
N GLU A 104 -32.44 -3.68 4.32
CA GLU A 104 -32.79 -4.12 5.68
C GLU A 104 -33.51 -3.03 6.52
N ARG A 105 -33.91 -1.91 5.92
CA ARG A 105 -34.49 -0.73 6.59
C ARG A 105 -35.89 -0.39 6.08
#